data_AF-A0ABD0MYH3-F1
#
_entry.id   AF-A0ABD0MYH3-F1
#
_cell.length_a   1.000
_cell.length_b   1.000
_cell.length_c   1.000
_cell.angle_alpha   90.00
_cell.angle_beta   90.00
_cell.angle_gamma   90.00
#
_symmetry.space_group_name_H-M   'P 1'
#
loop_
_entity.id
_entity.type
_entity.pdbx_description
1 polymer ?
#
loop_
_entity_poly.entity_id
_entity_poly.type
_entity_poly.pdbx_seq_one_letter_code
_entity_poly.pdbx_strand_id
1 'polypeptide(L)'
;MKGSSVTLNSDLTEMKDNDQIQWRFGNQNTSLAEINKQTDSMTVYDDVLDGRFRNRLRLDKQTGSLTITDITAEHTGDYELQINSVTKCFLLTVY
;
A
#
# COMPACT_ATOMS: atom_id res chain seq x y z
N MET A 1 8.52 10.12 16.50
CA MET A 1 8.33 8.82 17.17
C MET A 1 8.86 7.73 16.23
N LYS A 2 9.81 6.89 16.65
CA LYS A 2 10.33 5.76 15.84
C LYS A 2 9.62 4.48 16.29
N GLY A 3 9.13 3.67 15.34
CA GLY A 3 8.51 2.36 15.63
C GLY A 3 6.98 2.31 15.52
N SER A 4 6.31 3.38 15.09
CA SER A 4 4.87 3.33 14.84
C SER A 4 4.58 2.67 13.48
N SER A 5 3.48 1.92 13.40
CA SER A 5 2.94 1.42 12.15
C SER A 5 1.57 2.03 11.87
N VAL A 6 1.23 2.16 10.59
CA VAL A 6 -0.09 2.59 10.15
C VAL A 6 -0.61 1.60 9.12
N THR A 7 -1.91 1.32 9.16
CA THR A 7 -2.59 0.49 8.18
C THR A 7 -3.57 1.35 7.40
N LEU A 8 -3.39 1.38 6.08
CA LEU A 8 -4.31 1.97 5.13
C LEU A 8 -5.28 0.87 4.70
N ASN A 9 -6.50 0.94 5.22
CA ASN A 9 -7.52 -0.08 5.01
C ASN A 9 -8.10 0.02 3.59
N SER A 10 -8.29 -1.12 2.94
CA SER A 10 -9.01 -1.20 1.65
C SER A 10 -10.53 -1.08 1.79
N ASP A 11 -11.05 -1.24 3.01
CA ASP A 11 -12.45 -1.47 3.39
C ASP A 11 -13.07 -2.75 2.82
N LEU A 12 -12.25 -3.65 2.26
CA LEU A 12 -12.70 -4.99 1.89
C LEU A 12 -12.59 -5.92 3.10
N THR A 13 -13.65 -6.70 3.35
CA THR A 13 -13.59 -7.83 4.29
C THR A 13 -12.81 -9.00 3.68
N GLU A 14 -12.97 -9.21 2.37
CA GLU A 14 -12.31 -10.26 1.61
C GLU A 14 -12.26 -9.86 0.11
N MET A 15 -11.12 -10.12 -0.53
CA MET A 15 -10.93 -9.96 -1.98
C MET A 15 -11.57 -11.12 -2.75
N LYS A 16 -12.24 -10.80 -3.86
CA LYS A 16 -12.82 -11.78 -4.78
C LYS A 16 -11.77 -12.32 -5.77
N ASP A 17 -12.06 -13.45 -6.39
CA ASP A 17 -11.14 -14.15 -7.31
C ASP A 17 -10.69 -13.30 -8.51
N ASN A 18 -11.48 -12.29 -8.90
CA ASN A 18 -11.17 -11.37 -9.99
C ASN A 18 -10.67 -10.00 -9.53
N ASP A 19 -10.44 -9.82 -8.23
CA ASP A 19 -9.98 -8.53 -7.71
C ASP A 19 -8.48 -8.33 -7.94
N GLN A 20 -8.15 -7.13 -8.40
CA GLN A 20 -6.80 -6.62 -8.49
C GLN A 20 -6.68 -5.39 -7.58
N ILE A 21 -5.62 -5.36 -6.80
CA ILE A 21 -5.27 -4.26 -5.91
C ILE A 21 -3.90 -3.71 -6.29
N GLN A 22 -3.82 -2.40 -6.41
CA GLN A 22 -2.55 -1.70 -6.60
C GLN A 22 -2.46 -0.53 -5.63
N TRP A 23 -1.35 -0.47 -4.90
CA TRP A 23 -0.99 0.65 -4.04
C TRP A 23 0.08 1.51 -4.71
N ARG A 24 -0.11 2.83 -4.67
CA ARG A 24 0.83 3.82 -5.21
C ARG A 24 1.08 4.94 -4.23
N PHE A 25 2.21 5.61 -4.39
CA PHE A 25 2.62 6.74 -3.55
C PHE A 25 3.00 7.96 -4.37
N GLY A 26 2.49 9.11 -3.91
CA GLY A 26 2.81 10.45 -4.39
C GLY A 26 2.39 10.73 -5.83
N ASN A 27 2.68 11.94 -6.29
CA ASN A 27 2.31 12.44 -7.62
C ASN A 27 2.96 11.68 -8.78
N GLN A 28 4.03 10.93 -8.52
CA GLN A 28 4.70 10.09 -9.51
C GLN A 28 4.00 8.74 -9.69
N ASN A 29 2.94 8.46 -8.91
CA ASN A 29 2.20 7.20 -8.95
C ASN A 29 3.13 5.98 -8.82
N THR A 30 4.14 6.08 -7.95
CA THR A 30 5.12 5.02 -7.75
C THR A 30 4.43 3.81 -7.12
N SER A 31 4.42 2.67 -7.82
CA SER A 31 3.88 1.41 -7.29
C SER A 31 4.62 1.00 -6.02
N LEU A 32 3.86 0.76 -4.95
CA LEU A 32 4.36 0.23 -3.69
C LEU A 32 4.08 -1.25 -3.54
N ALA A 33 2.91 -1.71 -3.99
CA ALA A 33 2.52 -3.11 -3.90
C ALA A 33 1.35 -3.43 -4.82
N GLU A 34 1.21 -4.71 -5.17
CA GLU A 34 0.14 -5.22 -6.02
C GLU A 34 -0.31 -6.62 -5.56
N ILE A 35 -1.62 -6.88 -5.65
CA ILE A 35 -2.21 -8.23 -5.58
C ILE A 35 -3.06 -8.42 -6.83
N ASN A 36 -2.93 -9.59 -7.45
CA ASN A 36 -3.85 -10.06 -8.47
C ASN A 36 -4.37 -11.44 -8.05
N LYS A 37 -5.66 -11.53 -7.74
CA LYS A 37 -6.30 -12.78 -7.29
C LYS A 37 -6.47 -13.79 -8.41
N GLN A 38 -6.60 -13.37 -9.67
CA GLN A 38 -6.76 -14.27 -10.81
C GLN A 38 -5.50 -15.11 -11.03
N THR A 39 -4.33 -14.51 -10.80
CA THR A 39 -3.02 -15.16 -10.94
C THR A 39 -2.44 -15.61 -9.59
N ASP A 40 -3.18 -15.43 -8.50
CA ASP A 40 -2.73 -15.63 -7.10
C ASP A 40 -1.34 -15.02 -6.81
N SER A 41 -1.07 -13.86 -7.41
CA SER A 41 0.24 -13.20 -7.32
C SER A 41 0.19 -11.98 -6.40
N MET A 42 1.26 -11.79 -5.64
CA MET A 42 1.45 -10.62 -4.78
C MET A 42 2.89 -10.14 -4.89
N THR A 43 3.06 -8.85 -5.14
CA THR A 43 4.37 -8.21 -5.28
C THR A 43 4.44 -6.98 -4.40
N VAL A 44 5.58 -6.77 -3.75
CA VAL A 44 5.87 -5.56 -2.98
C VAL A 44 7.12 -4.92 -3.58
N TYR A 45 7.03 -3.62 -3.84
CA TYR A 45 8.08 -2.78 -4.40
C TYR A 45 8.60 -1.87 -3.29
N ASP A 46 9.31 -2.44 -2.33
CA ASP A 46 9.80 -1.71 -1.15
C ASP A 46 11.11 -0.96 -1.41
N ASP A 47 11.88 -1.38 -2.42
CA ASP A 47 13.13 -0.73 -2.82
C ASP A 47 12.95 0.45 -3.80
N VAL A 48 11.84 1.17 -3.67
CA VAL A 48 11.54 2.37 -4.45
C VAL A 48 11.90 3.63 -3.67
N LEU A 49 11.97 4.77 -4.37
CA LEU A 49 12.23 6.10 -3.79
C LEU A 49 13.49 6.09 -2.91
N ASP A 50 14.60 5.61 -3.49
CA ASP A 50 15.90 5.46 -2.82
C ASP A 50 15.86 4.56 -1.57
N GLY A 51 14.98 3.54 -1.58
CA GLY A 51 14.83 2.59 -0.49
C GLY A 51 14.05 3.14 0.70
N ARG A 52 13.29 4.22 0.52
CA ARG A 52 12.46 4.85 1.57
C ARG A 52 11.55 3.83 2.27
N PHE A 53 10.98 2.91 1.49
CA PHE A 53 10.02 1.92 1.96
C PHE A 53 10.64 0.55 2.24
N ARG A 54 11.96 0.41 2.12
CA ARG A 54 12.66 -0.88 2.17
C ARG A 54 12.40 -1.59 3.49
N ASN A 55 11.91 -2.82 3.43
CA ASN A 55 11.48 -3.66 4.55
C ASN A 55 10.35 -3.08 5.42
N ARG A 56 9.61 -2.07 4.93
CA ARG A 56 8.55 -1.37 5.71
C ARG A 56 7.14 -1.64 5.23
N LEU A 57 6.96 -2.24 4.06
CA LEU A 57 5.64 -2.51 3.48
C LEU A 57 5.19 -3.93 3.80
N ARG A 58 3.96 -4.07 4.29
CA ARG A 58 3.29 -5.35 4.48
C ARG A 58 1.90 -5.28 3.87
N LEU A 59 1.57 -6.24 3.02
CA LEU A 59 0.25 -6.33 2.40
C LEU A 59 -0.54 -7.47 3.02
N ASP A 60 -1.79 -7.22 3.34
CA ASP A 60 -2.74 -8.24 3.75
C ASP A 60 -3.35 -8.90 2.50
N LYS A 61 -3.15 -10.20 2.30
CA LYS A 61 -3.64 -10.92 1.11
C LYS A 61 -5.16 -11.12 1.07
N GLN A 62 -5.83 -11.04 2.22
CA GLN A 62 -7.26 -11.29 2.32
C GLN A 62 -8.04 -10.01 2.01
N THR A 63 -7.61 -8.88 2.57
CA THR A 63 -8.29 -7.59 2.45
C THR A 63 -7.64 -6.69 1.42
N GLY A 64 -6.34 -6.86 1.14
CA GLY A 64 -5.54 -5.97 0.31
C GLY A 64 -5.10 -4.68 1.00
N SER A 65 -5.26 -4.59 2.31
CA SER A 65 -4.82 -3.44 3.10
C SER A 65 -3.30 -3.34 3.15
N LEU A 66 -2.76 -2.11 3.09
CA LEU A 66 -1.33 -1.85 3.16
C LEU A 66 -0.95 -1.36 4.56
N THR A 67 -0.02 -2.06 5.20
CA THR A 67 0.59 -1.63 6.45
C THR A 67 1.99 -1.12 6.19
N ILE A 68 2.29 0.07 6.71
CA ILE A 68 3.62 0.69 6.65
C ILE A 68 4.18 0.68 8.08
N THR A 69 5.29 0.00 8.28
CA THR A 69 5.97 -0.10 9.59
C THR A 69 7.09 0.93 9.70
N ASP A 70 7.49 1.21 10.94
CA ASP A 70 8.58 2.14 11.25
C ASP A 70 8.44 3.49 10.56
N ILE A 71 7.24 4.08 10.65
CA ILE A 71 6.93 5.31 9.94
C ILE A 71 7.76 6.50 10.46
N THR A 72 8.23 7.32 9.53
CA THR A 72 8.92 8.60 9.76
C THR A 72 8.23 9.69 8.96
N ALA A 73 8.63 10.96 9.16
CA ALA A 73 8.13 12.09 8.39
C ALA A 73 8.32 11.94 6.86
N GLU A 74 9.26 11.11 6.41
CA GLU A 74 9.53 10.85 4.98
C GLU A 74 8.41 10.04 4.30
N HIS A 75 7.60 9.30 5.07
CA HIS A 75 6.45 8.56 4.55
C HIS A 75 5.17 9.40 4.51
N THR A 76 5.22 10.67 4.92
CA THR A 76 4.10 11.60 4.74
C THR A 76 3.86 11.82 3.25
N GLY A 77 2.59 11.77 2.84
CA GLY A 77 2.19 12.00 1.46
C GLY A 77 0.87 11.35 1.10
N ASP A 78 0.53 11.46 -0.18
CA ASP A 78 -0.66 10.87 -0.76
C ASP A 78 -0.41 9.42 -1.16
N TYR A 79 -1.31 8.54 -0.73
CA TYR A 79 -1.35 7.14 -1.09
C TYR A 79 -2.60 6.88 -1.89
N GLU A 80 -2.46 6.19 -3.01
CA GLU A 80 -3.55 5.79 -3.87
C GLU A 80 -3.72 4.27 -3.80
N LEU A 81 -4.94 3.82 -3.54
CA LEU A 81 -5.38 2.45 -3.66
C LEU A 81 -6.30 2.34 -4.87
N GLN A 82 -5.93 1.50 -5.83
CA GLN A 82 -6.80 1.10 -6.92
C GLN A 82 -7.28 -0.34 -6.68
N ILE A 83 -8.59 -0.53 -6.62
CA ILE A 83 -9.27 -1.83 -6.55
C ILE A 83 -10.09 -1.98 -7.83
N ASN A 84 -9.63 -2.77 -8.80
CA ASN A 84 -10.21 -2.85 -10.13
C ASN A 84 -10.40 -1.44 -10.77
N SER A 85 -11.65 -0.97 -10.86
CA SER A 85 -12.02 0.35 -11.40
C SER A 85 -12.33 1.41 -10.34
N VAL A 86 -12.16 1.08 -9.05
CA VAL A 86 -12.41 1.99 -7.92
C VAL A 86 -11.09 2.50 -7.39
N THR A 87 -10.97 3.82 -7.25
CA THR A 87 -9.79 4.46 -6.65
C THR A 87 -10.15 5.09 -5.30
N LYS A 88 -9.27 4.91 -4.33
CA LYS A 88 -9.32 5.55 -3.00
C LYS A 88 -8.00 6.26 -2.75
N CYS A 89 -8.08 7.46 -2.18
CA CYS A 89 -6.90 8.24 -1.81
C CYS A 89 -6.83 8.38 -0.29
N PHE A 90 -5.62 8.29 0.25
CA PHE A 90 -5.32 8.46 1.66
C PHE A 90 -4.24 9.53 1.79
N LEU A 91 -4.45 10.49 2.67
CA LEU A 91 -3.42 11.42 3.07
C LEU A 91 -2.84 10.94 4.41
N LEU A 92 -1.57 10.54 4.41
CA LEU A 92 -0.85 10.19 5.63
C LEU A 92 0.02 11.36 6.03
N THR A 93 -0.10 11.83 7.28
CA THR A 93 0.77 12.85 7.86
C THR A 93 1.37 12.34 9.16
N VAL A 94 2.70 12.35 9.24
CA VAL A 94 3.47 11.92 10.42
C VAL A 94 4.16 13.14 11.01
N TYR A 95 3.89 13.43 12.30
CA TYR A 95 4.46 14.55 13.07
C TYR A 95 5.56 14.11 14.03
#